data_AF-A0A3M1NC43-F1
#
_entry.id   AF-A0A3M1NC43-F1
#
_cell.length_a   1.000
_cell.length_b   1.000
_cell.length_c   1.000
_cell.angle_alpha   90.00
_cell.angle_beta   90.00
_cell.angle_gamma   90.00
#
_symmetry.space_group_name_H-M   'P 1'
#
loop_
_entity.id
_entity.type
_entity.pdbx_description
1 polymer ?
#
loop_
_entity_poly.entity_id
_entity_poly.type
_entity_poly.pdbx_seq_one_letter_code
_entity_poly.pdbx_strand_id
1 'polypeptide(L)'
;MREITVAAVQMKPELGNVGNNLVKMSDFIADIVRDQKVDLIVFPELAISGYELGMQFTELAQRVPGAAVNLLAQRAADAGVYLAFGMPTKEKVESILYNSAVLIGPSGDLLGVYHKVHMRGEERMAFREGFKLPIFEAPDLGKIGLLIGWDLAFPEVARAMALEGAELLCCLASWEAQHIDEWRTYARARAFENALFLAAANRIGEDVTLRFGGESLIVDPRGQILASLSVEVDLLQALQRQQEALLNQLEQLQAQRAQEHQTAKSLRQALIAAQDAALEAAQKIEALERAAQKVAEAALASNGLEKTPDPEPSSAPEPEQAAKPAFTPVDVPSLSEPDLSFQRPELPKPAEPREGYCIAHLDLDDVRRYREAFQTLQARHPAAYRILAKRY
;
A
#
# COMPACT_ATOMS: atom_id res chain seq x y z
N MET A 1 10.80 -3.04 -18.45
CA MET A 1 9.80 -2.63 -17.47
C MET A 1 8.80 -1.79 -18.22
N ARG A 2 7.63 -2.37 -18.46
CA ARG A 2 6.49 -1.73 -19.11
C ARG A 2 5.63 -1.16 -17.99
N GLU A 3 6.08 -0.03 -17.47
CA GLU A 3 5.43 0.65 -16.35
C GLU A 3 4.29 1.52 -16.85
N ILE A 4 3.11 1.34 -16.26
CA ILE A 4 1.90 2.11 -16.57
C ILE A 4 1.24 2.57 -15.28
N THR A 5 0.51 3.68 -15.35
CA THR A 5 -0.24 4.23 -14.22
C THR A 5 -1.72 4.17 -14.53
N VAL A 6 -2.49 3.55 -13.65
CA VAL A 6 -3.93 3.30 -13.86
C VAL A 6 -4.73 3.94 -12.74
N ALA A 7 -5.81 4.64 -13.10
CA ALA A 7 -6.79 5.19 -12.17
C ALA A 7 -8.13 4.45 -12.28
N ALA A 8 -8.72 4.09 -11.16
CA ALA A 8 -10.08 3.56 -11.07
C ALA A 8 -10.99 4.58 -10.39
N VAL A 9 -12.04 5.03 -11.09
CA VAL A 9 -12.93 6.10 -10.65
C VAL A 9 -14.14 5.54 -9.91
N GLN A 10 -14.42 6.17 -8.77
CA GLN A 10 -15.63 5.98 -7.99
C GLN A 10 -16.49 7.24 -8.08
N MET A 11 -17.49 7.18 -8.97
CA MET A 11 -18.43 8.29 -9.19
C MET A 11 -19.84 7.93 -8.72
N LYS A 12 -20.64 8.95 -8.44
CA LYS A 12 -22.09 8.90 -8.27
C LYS A 12 -22.75 9.43 -9.55
N PRO A 13 -23.14 8.57 -10.50
CA PRO A 13 -23.98 8.96 -11.62
C PRO A 13 -25.31 9.55 -11.11
N GLU A 14 -25.77 10.62 -11.74
CA GLU A 14 -27.11 11.15 -11.63
C GLU A 14 -28.02 10.38 -12.60
N LEU A 15 -29.05 9.71 -12.05
CA LEU A 15 -29.92 8.82 -12.79
C LEU A 15 -30.64 9.55 -13.94
N GLY A 16 -30.46 9.08 -15.17
CA GLY A 16 -31.08 9.61 -16.39
C GLY A 16 -30.45 10.89 -16.94
N ASN A 17 -29.49 11.52 -16.23
CA ASN A 17 -28.94 12.82 -16.60
C ASN A 17 -27.58 12.70 -17.30
N VAL A 18 -27.60 12.37 -18.59
CA VAL A 18 -26.38 12.17 -19.40
C VAL A 18 -25.49 13.41 -19.44
N GLY A 19 -26.08 14.60 -19.52
CA GLY A 19 -25.32 15.86 -19.56
C GLY A 19 -24.49 16.07 -18.30
N ASN A 20 -25.12 16.00 -17.12
CA ASN A 20 -24.44 16.19 -15.84
C ASN A 20 -23.38 15.10 -15.59
N ASN A 21 -23.67 13.86 -15.98
CA ASN A 21 -22.73 12.76 -15.84
C ASN A 21 -21.48 12.95 -16.71
N LEU A 22 -21.63 13.42 -17.95
CA LEU A 22 -20.49 13.70 -18.83
C LEU A 22 -19.63 14.89 -18.34
N VAL A 23 -20.26 15.91 -17.76
CA VAL A 23 -19.53 17.01 -17.09
C VAL A 23 -18.72 16.44 -15.93
N LYS A 24 -19.35 15.68 -15.03
CA LYS A 24 -18.68 15.06 -13.90
C LYS A 24 -17.52 14.14 -14.32
N MET A 25 -17.71 13.32 -15.36
CA MET A 25 -16.63 12.49 -15.91
C MET A 25 -15.48 13.33 -16.46
N SER A 26 -15.78 14.45 -17.13
CA SER A 26 -14.76 15.39 -17.61
C SER A 26 -13.97 16.03 -16.46
N ASP A 27 -14.64 16.38 -15.37
CA ASP A 27 -14.02 16.94 -14.17
C ASP A 27 -13.08 15.91 -13.52
N PHE A 28 -13.51 14.66 -13.39
CA PHE A 28 -12.64 13.57 -12.91
C PHE A 28 -11.40 13.38 -13.79
N ILE A 29 -11.55 13.41 -15.13
CA ILE A 29 -10.40 13.30 -16.04
C ILE A 29 -9.42 14.44 -15.78
N ALA A 30 -9.91 15.67 -15.69
CA ALA A 30 -9.09 16.85 -15.45
C ALA A 30 -8.40 16.82 -14.08
N ASP A 31 -9.10 16.38 -13.03
CA ASP A 31 -8.56 16.24 -11.68
C ASP A 31 -7.45 15.20 -11.63
N ILE A 32 -7.68 14.02 -12.20
CA ILE A 32 -6.72 12.91 -12.20
C ILE A 32 -5.42 13.31 -12.89
N VAL A 33 -5.49 13.90 -14.09
CA VAL A 33 -4.28 14.27 -14.84
C VAL A 33 -3.56 15.48 -14.26
N ARG A 34 -4.26 16.32 -13.49
CA ARG A 34 -3.64 17.42 -12.73
C ARG A 34 -2.84 16.88 -11.55
N ASP A 35 -3.38 15.90 -10.84
CA ASP A 35 -2.76 15.36 -9.63
C ASP A 35 -1.49 14.56 -9.95
N GLN A 36 -1.54 13.71 -11.00
CA GLN A 36 -0.37 12.99 -11.49
C GLN A 36 -0.53 12.49 -12.93
N LYS A 37 0.58 12.10 -13.55
CA LYS A 37 0.52 11.43 -14.85
C LYS A 37 -0.16 10.07 -14.70
N VAL A 38 -1.19 9.84 -15.52
CA VAL A 38 -1.94 8.58 -15.60
C VAL A 38 -2.03 8.18 -17.07
N ASP A 39 -1.93 6.89 -17.35
CA ASP A 39 -1.98 6.35 -18.72
C ASP A 39 -3.39 5.81 -19.05
N LEU A 40 -4.11 5.27 -18.06
CA LEU A 40 -5.46 4.73 -18.23
C LEU A 40 -6.40 5.15 -17.09
N ILE A 41 -7.60 5.60 -17.44
CA ILE A 41 -8.69 5.90 -16.49
C ILE A 41 -9.87 4.97 -16.75
N VAL A 42 -10.32 4.28 -15.70
CA VAL A 42 -11.46 3.37 -15.74
C VAL A 42 -12.64 3.97 -14.98
N PHE A 43 -13.76 4.13 -15.66
CA PHE A 43 -15.02 4.59 -15.09
C PHE A 43 -16.00 3.44 -14.84
N PRO A 44 -17.00 3.62 -13.96
CA PRO A 44 -17.99 2.59 -13.67
C PRO A 44 -18.89 2.18 -14.85
N GLU A 45 -19.63 1.10 -14.61
CA GLU A 45 -20.71 0.62 -15.47
C GLU A 45 -21.84 1.65 -15.60
N LEU A 46 -22.36 1.82 -16.81
CA LEU A 46 -23.45 2.76 -17.12
C LEU A 46 -23.21 4.18 -16.53
N ALA A 47 -21.94 4.61 -16.45
CA ALA A 47 -21.52 5.86 -15.83
C ALA A 47 -22.23 7.09 -16.41
N ILE A 48 -22.56 7.06 -17.71
CA ILE A 48 -23.24 8.20 -18.35
C ILE A 48 -24.73 8.28 -18.01
N SER A 49 -25.37 7.21 -17.53
CA SER A 49 -26.83 7.15 -17.40
C SER A 49 -27.33 6.82 -15.98
N GLY A 50 -26.56 6.09 -15.19
CA GLY A 50 -27.10 5.35 -14.04
C GLY A 50 -27.69 4.00 -14.44
N TYR A 51 -28.18 3.23 -13.47
CA TYR A 51 -28.41 1.79 -13.61
C TYR A 51 -29.90 1.41 -13.67
N GLU A 52 -30.76 1.99 -12.83
CA GLU A 52 -32.18 1.62 -12.75
C GLU A 52 -33.09 2.51 -13.63
N LEU A 53 -32.97 2.40 -14.96
CA LEU A 53 -33.75 3.19 -15.92
C LEU A 53 -34.81 2.39 -16.69
N GLY A 54 -34.76 1.06 -16.67
CA GLY A 54 -35.69 0.19 -17.38
C GLY A 54 -35.82 0.58 -18.87
N MET A 55 -37.05 0.83 -19.33
CA MET A 55 -37.30 1.18 -20.74
C MET A 55 -36.78 2.58 -21.13
N GLN A 56 -36.48 3.46 -20.18
CA GLN A 56 -35.91 4.79 -20.47
C GLN A 56 -34.51 4.68 -21.10
N PHE A 57 -33.83 3.53 -21.00
CA PHE A 57 -32.59 3.27 -21.73
C PHE A 57 -32.76 3.41 -23.25
N THR A 58 -33.97 3.21 -23.82
CA THR A 58 -34.21 3.40 -25.26
C THR A 58 -33.96 4.83 -25.74
N GLU A 59 -34.20 5.83 -24.87
CA GLU A 59 -33.99 7.25 -25.16
C GLU A 59 -32.54 7.68 -24.93
N LEU A 60 -31.88 7.05 -23.96
CA LEU A 60 -30.53 7.41 -23.51
C LEU A 60 -29.42 6.66 -24.24
N ALA A 61 -29.73 5.46 -24.78
CA ALA A 61 -28.78 4.65 -25.51
C ALA A 61 -28.32 5.36 -26.80
N GLN A 62 -27.02 5.31 -27.05
CA GLN A 62 -26.41 5.94 -28.21
C GLN A 62 -25.76 4.89 -29.11
N ARG A 63 -25.71 5.17 -30.41
CA ARG A 63 -24.83 4.41 -31.32
C ARG A 63 -23.38 4.74 -30.99
N VAL A 64 -22.47 3.82 -31.32
CA VAL A 64 -21.03 4.01 -31.12
C VAL A 64 -20.32 4.01 -32.48
N PRO A 65 -19.56 5.08 -32.82
CA PRO A 65 -19.41 6.33 -32.08
C PRO A 65 -20.70 7.18 -32.06
N GLY A 66 -20.84 8.00 -31.01
CA GLY A 66 -22.00 8.84 -30.73
C GLY A 66 -21.61 10.06 -29.89
N ALA A 67 -22.57 10.89 -29.47
CA ALA A 67 -22.29 12.17 -28.81
C ALA A 67 -21.43 12.02 -27.54
N ALA A 68 -21.78 11.07 -26.66
CA ALA A 68 -21.01 10.79 -25.45
C ALA A 68 -19.60 10.29 -25.75
N VAL A 69 -19.47 9.35 -26.70
CA VAL A 69 -18.17 8.79 -27.12
C VAL A 69 -17.29 9.87 -27.72
N ASN A 70 -17.83 10.76 -28.56
CA ASN A 70 -17.08 11.83 -29.19
C ASN A 70 -16.59 12.87 -28.17
N LEU A 71 -17.42 13.22 -27.19
CA LEU A 71 -17.02 14.14 -26.12
C LEU A 71 -15.89 13.55 -25.27
N LEU A 72 -16.04 12.29 -24.85
CA LEU A 72 -15.01 11.61 -24.05
C LEU A 72 -13.76 11.29 -24.88
N ALA A 73 -13.89 11.06 -26.19
CA ALA A 73 -12.77 10.95 -27.11
C ALA A 73 -11.94 12.23 -27.17
N GLN A 74 -12.61 13.39 -27.25
CA GLN A 74 -11.91 14.67 -27.17
C GLN A 74 -11.19 14.83 -25.84
N ARG A 75 -11.83 14.47 -24.72
CA ARG A 75 -11.19 14.54 -23.39
C ARG A 75 -10.01 13.59 -23.26
N ALA A 76 -10.11 12.37 -23.80
CA ALA A 76 -9.00 11.41 -23.86
C ALA A 76 -7.81 11.99 -24.64
N ALA A 77 -8.08 12.59 -25.81
CA ALA A 77 -7.07 13.21 -26.66
C ALA A 77 -6.42 14.44 -26.01
N ASP A 78 -7.22 15.32 -25.40
CA ASP A 78 -6.73 16.51 -24.70
C ASP A 78 -5.83 16.13 -23.51
N ALA A 79 -6.17 15.05 -22.81
CA ALA A 79 -5.45 14.55 -21.65
C ALA A 79 -4.29 13.59 -21.99
N GLY A 80 -4.27 13.03 -23.21
CA GLY A 80 -3.31 12.02 -23.64
C GLY A 80 -3.43 10.69 -22.88
N VAL A 81 -4.66 10.28 -22.53
CA VAL A 81 -4.93 9.09 -21.71
C VAL A 81 -5.88 8.12 -22.39
N TYR A 82 -5.74 6.83 -22.08
CA TYR A 82 -6.75 5.84 -22.43
C TYR A 82 -7.95 5.97 -21.48
N LEU A 83 -9.18 5.81 -22.01
CA LEU A 83 -10.41 5.86 -21.23
C LEU A 83 -11.23 4.59 -21.43
N ALA A 84 -11.60 3.92 -20.34
CA ALA A 84 -12.58 2.85 -20.32
C ALA A 84 -13.83 3.30 -19.55
N PHE A 85 -15.01 3.30 -20.16
CA PHE A 85 -16.25 3.73 -19.49
C PHE A 85 -17.50 2.97 -19.94
N GLY A 86 -18.49 2.90 -19.05
CA GLY A 86 -19.75 2.18 -19.29
C GLY A 86 -20.86 3.08 -19.82
N MET A 87 -21.62 2.59 -20.80
CA MET A 87 -22.78 3.29 -21.35
C MET A 87 -23.82 2.32 -21.96
N PRO A 88 -25.11 2.72 -22.01
CA PRO A 88 -26.09 2.05 -22.83
C PRO A 88 -25.79 2.36 -24.31
N THR A 89 -25.68 1.32 -25.13
CA THR A 89 -25.51 1.46 -26.59
C THR A 89 -26.68 0.85 -27.33
N LYS A 90 -26.88 1.28 -28.57
CA LYS A 90 -27.89 0.71 -29.47
C LYS A 90 -27.33 0.46 -30.86
N GLU A 91 -27.93 -0.52 -31.53
CA GLU A 91 -27.59 -0.92 -32.88
C GLU A 91 -28.37 -0.12 -33.94
N LYS A 92 -28.26 -0.51 -35.22
CA LYS A 92 -29.12 0.02 -36.30
C LYS A 92 -30.61 -0.15 -36.01
N VAL A 93 -30.97 -1.24 -35.34
CA VAL A 93 -32.34 -1.48 -34.87
C VAL A 93 -32.50 -0.84 -33.50
N GLU A 94 -33.29 0.24 -33.42
CA GLU A 94 -33.40 1.09 -32.22
C GLU A 94 -33.88 0.36 -30.95
N SER A 95 -34.57 -0.79 -31.10
CA SER A 95 -35.04 -1.60 -29.97
C SER A 95 -34.00 -2.59 -29.42
N ILE A 96 -32.82 -2.70 -30.05
CA ILE A 96 -31.75 -3.57 -29.60
C ILE A 96 -30.73 -2.72 -28.84
N LEU A 97 -30.76 -2.84 -27.53
CA LEU A 97 -29.86 -2.14 -26.61
C LEU A 97 -28.85 -3.09 -25.99
N TYR A 98 -27.67 -2.58 -25.66
CA TYR A 98 -26.63 -3.29 -24.93
C TYR A 98 -26.07 -2.46 -23.78
N ASN A 99 -25.85 -3.08 -22.62
CA ASN A 99 -24.97 -2.53 -21.60
C ASN A 99 -23.52 -2.75 -22.07
N SER A 100 -22.79 -1.65 -22.31
CA SER A 100 -21.52 -1.72 -23.02
C SER A 100 -20.41 -0.96 -22.31
N ALA A 101 -19.19 -1.44 -22.47
CA ALA A 101 -17.96 -0.77 -22.11
C ALA A 101 -17.26 -0.32 -23.38
N VAL A 102 -16.82 0.92 -23.40
CA VAL A 102 -16.12 1.55 -24.52
C VAL A 102 -14.68 1.81 -24.10
N LEU A 103 -13.73 1.46 -24.96
CA LEU A 103 -12.31 1.79 -24.78
C LEU A 103 -11.88 2.80 -25.85
N ILE A 104 -11.33 3.91 -25.39
CA ILE A 104 -10.80 5.00 -26.21
C ILE A 104 -9.30 5.12 -25.97
N GLY A 105 -8.54 5.34 -27.04
CA GLY A 105 -7.10 5.58 -27.01
C GLY A 105 -6.72 7.04 -26.73
N PRO A 106 -5.44 7.31 -26.45
CA PRO A 106 -4.94 8.62 -26.05
C PRO A 106 -4.95 9.64 -27.20
N SER A 107 -5.25 9.22 -28.42
CA SER A 107 -5.46 10.11 -29.57
C SER A 107 -6.94 10.42 -29.84
N GLY A 108 -7.85 9.91 -28.98
CA GLY A 108 -9.30 10.00 -29.17
C GLY A 108 -9.87 8.93 -30.11
N ASP A 109 -9.06 7.96 -30.51
CA ASP A 109 -9.46 6.84 -31.35
C ASP A 109 -10.29 5.81 -30.57
N LEU A 110 -11.36 5.31 -31.19
CA LEU A 110 -12.17 4.24 -30.63
C LEU A 110 -11.46 2.90 -30.84
N LEU A 111 -10.89 2.34 -29.77
CA LEU A 111 -10.21 1.04 -29.82
C LEU A 111 -11.20 -0.12 -29.84
N GLY A 112 -12.34 0.03 -29.17
CA GLY A 112 -13.42 -0.93 -29.30
C GLY A 112 -14.54 -0.83 -28.28
N VAL A 113 -15.48 -1.76 -28.41
CA VAL A 113 -16.69 -1.85 -27.60
C VAL A 113 -16.87 -3.30 -27.16
N TYR A 114 -17.14 -3.48 -25.88
CA TYR A 114 -17.53 -4.74 -25.27
C TYR A 114 -19.00 -4.65 -24.83
N HIS A 115 -19.78 -5.69 -25.08
CA HIS A 115 -21.17 -5.79 -24.61
C HIS A 115 -21.24 -6.84 -23.50
N LYS A 116 -21.82 -6.47 -22.35
CA LYS A 116 -21.97 -7.32 -21.17
C LYS A 116 -22.61 -8.65 -21.54
N VAL A 117 -21.98 -9.75 -21.14
CA VAL A 117 -22.46 -11.10 -21.46
C VAL A 117 -23.47 -11.58 -20.42
N HIS A 118 -23.17 -11.37 -19.13
CA HIS A 118 -24.01 -11.87 -18.05
C HIS A 118 -24.91 -10.77 -17.48
N MET A 119 -26.17 -10.74 -17.91
CA MET A 119 -27.15 -9.79 -17.37
C MET A 119 -27.69 -10.20 -16.00
N ARG A 120 -27.87 -9.24 -15.10
CA ARG A 120 -28.42 -9.45 -13.76
C ARG A 120 -29.73 -8.69 -13.56
N GLY A 121 -30.72 -9.37 -13.00
CA GLY A 121 -31.98 -8.74 -12.59
C GLY A 121 -32.68 -7.98 -13.72
N GLU A 122 -33.02 -6.72 -13.46
CA GLU A 122 -33.78 -5.85 -14.36
C GLU A 122 -33.07 -5.50 -15.67
N GLU A 123 -31.73 -5.66 -15.74
CA GLU A 123 -30.99 -5.46 -16.99
C GLU A 123 -31.52 -6.33 -18.13
N ARG A 124 -32.02 -7.53 -17.80
CA ARG A 124 -32.59 -8.49 -18.78
C ARG A 124 -33.83 -7.94 -19.49
N MET A 125 -34.49 -6.93 -18.91
CA MET A 125 -35.67 -6.30 -19.49
C MET A 125 -35.30 -5.24 -20.53
N ALA A 126 -34.15 -4.58 -20.37
CA ALA A 126 -33.72 -3.48 -21.23
C ALA A 126 -32.65 -3.88 -22.26
N PHE A 127 -31.71 -4.76 -21.89
CA PHE A 127 -30.52 -5.06 -22.68
C PHE A 127 -30.50 -6.48 -23.22
N ARG A 128 -29.84 -6.65 -24.38
CA ARG A 128 -29.48 -7.94 -24.94
C ARG A 128 -28.11 -8.39 -24.44
N GLU A 129 -27.96 -9.69 -24.27
CA GLU A 129 -26.69 -10.32 -23.88
C GLU A 129 -25.66 -10.19 -25.01
N GLY A 130 -24.45 -9.77 -24.65
CA GLY A 130 -23.26 -9.91 -25.49
C GLY A 130 -22.85 -11.37 -25.63
N PHE A 131 -22.05 -11.67 -26.64
CA PHE A 131 -21.61 -13.05 -26.95
C PHE A 131 -20.13 -13.15 -27.33
N LYS A 132 -19.38 -12.05 -27.21
CA LYS A 132 -17.96 -11.98 -27.57
C LYS A 132 -17.16 -11.51 -26.36
N LEU A 133 -15.96 -12.06 -26.20
CA LEU A 133 -15.00 -11.69 -25.16
C LEU A 133 -13.70 -11.17 -25.82
N PRO A 134 -13.76 -10.02 -26.52
CA PRO A 134 -12.59 -9.47 -27.21
C PRO A 134 -11.52 -9.00 -26.23
N ILE A 135 -10.27 -9.07 -26.67
CA ILE A 135 -9.16 -8.32 -26.09
C ILE A 135 -8.83 -7.14 -27.03
N PHE A 136 -8.43 -6.03 -26.45
CA PHE A 136 -8.09 -4.80 -27.17
C PHE A 136 -6.59 -4.59 -27.08
N GLU A 137 -5.96 -4.37 -28.23
CA GLU A 137 -4.55 -4.00 -28.28
C GLU A 137 -4.42 -2.49 -28.09
N ALA A 138 -3.78 -2.09 -27.00
CA ALA A 138 -3.41 -0.73 -26.70
C ALA A 138 -1.89 -0.61 -26.86
N PRO A 139 -1.38 0.10 -27.88
CA PRO A 139 0.06 0.10 -28.21
C PRO A 139 0.99 0.33 -27.02
N ASP A 140 0.58 1.17 -26.07
CA ASP A 140 1.39 1.54 -24.89
C ASP A 140 1.00 0.78 -23.60
N LEU A 141 -0.18 0.16 -23.55
CA LEU A 141 -0.71 -0.53 -22.37
C LEU A 141 -0.77 -2.07 -22.51
N GLY A 142 -0.36 -2.60 -23.67
CA GLY A 142 -0.45 -4.03 -23.96
C GLY A 142 -1.88 -4.48 -24.27
N LYS A 143 -2.23 -5.70 -23.84
CA LYS A 143 -3.54 -6.31 -24.12
C LYS A 143 -4.51 -6.09 -22.96
N ILE A 144 -5.61 -5.38 -23.23
CA ILE A 144 -6.64 -5.04 -22.24
C ILE A 144 -7.91 -5.85 -22.50
N GLY A 145 -8.48 -6.43 -21.44
CA GLY A 145 -9.84 -6.97 -21.45
C GLY A 145 -10.82 -6.07 -20.69
N LEU A 146 -12.09 -6.03 -21.11
CA LEU A 146 -13.14 -5.27 -20.45
C LEU A 146 -14.17 -6.23 -19.83
N LEU A 147 -14.53 -5.98 -18.57
CA LEU A 147 -15.57 -6.70 -17.84
C LEU A 147 -16.62 -5.70 -17.36
N ILE A 148 -17.89 -6.12 -17.34
CA ILE A 148 -18.97 -5.25 -16.87
C ILE A 148 -19.74 -5.93 -15.74
N GLY A 149 -19.78 -5.28 -14.58
CA GLY A 149 -20.55 -5.65 -13.40
C GLY A 149 -20.51 -7.15 -13.15
N TRP A 150 -21.66 -7.80 -13.38
CA TRP A 150 -21.88 -9.21 -13.09
C TRP A 150 -20.98 -10.20 -13.86
N ASP A 151 -20.34 -9.80 -14.97
CA ASP A 151 -19.31 -10.62 -15.62
C ASP A 151 -18.17 -11.01 -14.66
N LEU A 152 -17.89 -10.16 -13.65
CA LEU A 152 -16.89 -10.43 -12.62
C LEU A 152 -17.22 -11.69 -11.80
N ALA A 153 -18.49 -12.04 -11.62
CA ALA A 153 -18.91 -13.23 -10.88
C ALA A 153 -18.55 -14.55 -11.60
N PHE A 154 -18.26 -14.50 -12.90
CA PHE A 154 -18.01 -15.68 -13.73
C PHE A 154 -16.51 -15.83 -14.04
N PRO A 155 -15.80 -16.81 -13.45
CA PRO A 155 -14.38 -17.01 -13.70
C PRO A 155 -14.05 -17.28 -15.18
N GLU A 156 -14.99 -17.86 -15.93
CA GLU A 156 -14.86 -18.18 -17.34
C GLU A 156 -14.56 -16.95 -18.20
N VAL A 157 -15.15 -15.80 -17.85
CA VAL A 157 -14.98 -14.56 -18.63
C VAL A 157 -13.54 -14.05 -18.52
N ALA A 158 -13.05 -13.90 -17.29
CA ALA A 158 -11.67 -13.49 -17.04
C ALA A 158 -10.68 -14.53 -17.56
N ARG A 159 -10.98 -15.83 -17.41
CA ARG A 159 -10.15 -16.91 -17.92
C ARG A 159 -10.02 -16.87 -19.43
N ALA A 160 -11.12 -16.66 -20.15
CA ALA A 160 -11.12 -16.58 -21.61
C ALA A 160 -10.25 -15.41 -22.09
N MET A 161 -10.44 -14.21 -21.54
CA MET A 161 -9.63 -13.04 -21.90
C MET A 161 -8.14 -13.23 -21.55
N ALA A 162 -7.84 -13.85 -20.41
CA ALA A 162 -6.47 -14.17 -20.03
C ALA A 162 -5.80 -15.16 -20.99
N LEU A 163 -6.55 -16.14 -21.51
CA LEU A 163 -6.07 -17.11 -22.50
C LEU A 163 -5.85 -16.50 -23.89
N GLU A 164 -6.54 -15.41 -24.22
CA GLU A 164 -6.26 -14.60 -25.42
C GLU A 164 -5.08 -13.62 -25.22
N GLY A 165 -4.54 -13.57 -23.99
CA GLY A 165 -3.31 -12.86 -23.66
C GLY A 165 -3.53 -11.53 -22.95
N ALA A 166 -4.71 -11.26 -22.39
CA ALA A 166 -4.92 -10.05 -21.58
C ALA A 166 -3.92 -9.97 -20.43
N GLU A 167 -3.34 -8.79 -20.22
CA GLU A 167 -2.39 -8.48 -19.14
C GLU A 167 -3.06 -7.62 -18.05
N LEU A 168 -4.07 -6.85 -18.44
CA LEU A 168 -4.90 -6.02 -17.59
C LEU A 168 -6.38 -6.26 -17.91
N LEU A 169 -7.21 -6.42 -16.87
CA LEU A 169 -8.66 -6.40 -16.99
C LEU A 169 -9.22 -5.12 -16.35
N CYS A 170 -10.04 -4.38 -17.10
CA CYS A 170 -10.81 -3.26 -16.59
C CYS A 170 -12.21 -3.76 -16.25
N CYS A 171 -12.58 -3.72 -14.97
CA CYS A 171 -13.92 -4.06 -14.51
C CYS A 171 -14.71 -2.77 -14.22
N LEU A 172 -15.71 -2.51 -15.05
CA LEU A 172 -16.63 -1.39 -14.90
C LEU A 172 -17.86 -1.92 -14.17
N ALA A 173 -18.21 -1.38 -13.00
CA ALA A 173 -19.22 -2.00 -12.15
C ALA A 173 -20.24 -1.04 -11.54
N SER A 174 -21.45 -1.56 -11.34
CA SER A 174 -22.49 -1.04 -10.45
C SER A 174 -22.84 -2.10 -9.41
N TRP A 175 -21.88 -2.41 -8.55
CA TRP A 175 -22.02 -3.43 -7.52
C TRP A 175 -22.65 -2.88 -6.24
N GLU A 176 -23.63 -3.61 -5.74
CA GLU A 176 -24.46 -3.18 -4.62
C GLU A 176 -23.72 -3.24 -3.28
N ALA A 177 -24.01 -2.29 -2.40
CA ALA A 177 -23.41 -2.18 -1.07
C ALA A 177 -23.67 -3.42 -0.20
N GLN A 178 -24.84 -4.04 -0.35
CA GLN A 178 -25.20 -5.27 0.39
C GLN A 178 -24.37 -6.50 -0.02
N HIS A 179 -23.72 -6.47 -1.19
CA HIS A 179 -22.92 -7.57 -1.73
C HIS A 179 -21.44 -7.17 -1.88
N ILE A 180 -20.96 -6.21 -1.09
CA ILE A 180 -19.62 -5.63 -1.27
C ILE A 180 -18.48 -6.62 -0.97
N ASP A 181 -18.71 -7.59 -0.09
CA ASP A 181 -17.72 -8.64 0.16
C ASP A 181 -17.54 -9.57 -1.05
N GLU A 182 -18.61 -9.80 -1.83
CA GLU A 182 -18.54 -10.54 -3.09
C GLU A 182 -17.68 -9.77 -4.10
N TRP A 183 -17.89 -8.46 -4.21
CA TRP A 183 -17.09 -7.57 -5.06
C TRP A 183 -15.59 -7.68 -4.76
N ARG A 184 -15.20 -7.50 -3.49
CA ARG A 184 -13.80 -7.62 -3.04
C ARG A 184 -13.23 -9.00 -3.36
N THR A 185 -14.00 -10.04 -3.08
CA THR A 185 -13.58 -11.43 -3.24
C THR A 185 -13.36 -11.76 -4.71
N TYR A 186 -14.33 -11.44 -5.58
CA TYR A 186 -14.21 -11.73 -7.00
C TYR A 186 -13.11 -10.92 -7.67
N ALA A 187 -13.00 -9.61 -7.39
CA ALA A 187 -11.94 -8.77 -7.96
C ALA A 187 -10.54 -9.37 -7.69
N ARG A 188 -10.28 -9.77 -6.45
CA ARG A 188 -9.02 -10.40 -6.06
C ARG A 188 -8.82 -11.78 -6.67
N ALA A 189 -9.88 -12.60 -6.68
CA ALA A 189 -9.82 -13.95 -7.23
C ALA A 189 -9.49 -13.93 -8.73
N ARG A 190 -10.12 -13.05 -9.52
CA ARG A 190 -9.91 -12.95 -10.98
C ARG A 190 -8.48 -12.55 -11.32
N ALA A 191 -7.90 -11.62 -10.55
CA ALA A 191 -6.51 -11.21 -10.73
C ALA A 191 -5.54 -12.36 -10.40
N PHE A 192 -5.73 -12.99 -9.23
CA PHE A 192 -4.86 -14.06 -8.74
C PHE A 192 -4.88 -15.31 -9.62
N GLU A 193 -6.06 -15.83 -9.96
CA GLU A 193 -6.18 -17.12 -10.67
C GLU A 193 -5.69 -17.04 -12.13
N ASN A 194 -5.71 -15.84 -12.71
CA ASN A 194 -5.29 -15.58 -14.09
C ASN A 194 -3.90 -14.94 -14.18
N ALA A 195 -3.26 -14.63 -13.04
CA ALA A 195 -1.99 -13.94 -12.94
C ALA A 195 -1.94 -12.71 -13.87
N LEU A 196 -2.86 -11.77 -13.66
CA LEU A 196 -2.99 -10.52 -14.41
C LEU A 196 -3.38 -9.37 -13.47
N PHE A 197 -3.23 -8.14 -13.92
CA PHE A 197 -3.72 -6.98 -13.19
C PHE A 197 -5.22 -6.78 -13.39
N LEU A 198 -5.91 -6.25 -12.38
CA LEU A 198 -7.33 -5.91 -12.47
C LEU A 198 -7.57 -4.51 -11.91
N ALA A 199 -8.09 -3.61 -12.74
CA ALA A 199 -8.51 -2.28 -12.36
C ALA A 199 -10.05 -2.22 -12.34
N ALA A 200 -10.63 -2.03 -11.16
CA ALA A 200 -12.05 -2.18 -10.93
C ALA A 200 -12.67 -0.89 -10.42
N ALA A 201 -13.53 -0.29 -11.25
CA ALA A 201 -14.22 0.96 -10.99
C ALA A 201 -15.69 0.67 -10.67
N ASN A 202 -16.10 0.93 -9.44
CA ASN A 202 -17.46 0.74 -8.98
C ASN A 202 -18.10 2.07 -8.60
N ARG A 203 -19.36 2.28 -9.02
CA ARG A 203 -20.11 3.48 -8.65
C ARG A 203 -20.56 3.46 -7.20
N ILE A 204 -20.99 4.62 -6.74
CA ILE A 204 -21.64 4.82 -5.43
C ILE A 204 -22.99 5.50 -5.60
N GLY A 205 -23.66 5.69 -4.47
CA GLY A 205 -24.95 6.35 -4.39
C GLY A 205 -26.11 5.37 -4.48
N GLU A 206 -27.29 5.93 -4.67
CA GLU A 206 -28.56 5.22 -4.68
C GLU A 206 -29.31 5.60 -5.96
N ASP A 207 -29.92 4.61 -6.60
CA ASP A 207 -30.87 4.82 -7.68
C ASP A 207 -32.30 4.71 -7.08
N VAL A 208 -33.19 3.90 -7.67
CA VAL A 208 -34.59 3.81 -7.24
C VAL A 208 -34.74 2.80 -6.09
N THR A 209 -34.15 1.62 -6.24
CA THR A 209 -34.22 0.52 -5.26
C THR A 209 -32.84 0.01 -4.83
N LEU A 210 -31.80 0.30 -5.62
CA LEU A 210 -30.46 -0.20 -5.40
C LEU A 210 -29.54 0.86 -4.77
N ARG A 211 -28.70 0.39 -3.85
CA ARG A 211 -27.62 1.16 -3.22
C ARG A 211 -26.28 0.56 -3.60
N PHE A 212 -25.37 1.38 -4.12
CA PHE A 212 -24.07 0.94 -4.63
C PHE A 212 -22.94 1.19 -3.63
N GLY A 213 -22.03 0.21 -3.51
CA GLY A 213 -21.05 0.16 -2.42
C GLY A 213 -19.74 0.89 -2.70
N GLY A 214 -19.43 1.20 -3.97
CA GLY A 214 -18.12 1.73 -4.34
C GLY A 214 -17.02 0.71 -4.09
N GLU A 215 -16.02 1.11 -3.32
CA GLU A 215 -14.79 0.37 -3.09
C GLU A 215 -14.06 0.00 -4.38
N SER A 216 -13.92 1.00 -5.26
CA SER A 216 -13.07 0.86 -6.44
C SER A 216 -11.65 0.49 -6.01
N LEU A 217 -11.03 -0.45 -6.71
CA LEU A 217 -9.74 -1.02 -6.33
C LEU A 217 -8.91 -1.44 -7.54
N ILE A 218 -7.59 -1.51 -7.34
CA ILE A 218 -6.63 -2.03 -8.31
C ILE A 218 -5.86 -3.17 -7.66
N VAL A 219 -5.80 -4.31 -8.35
CA VAL A 219 -5.26 -5.57 -7.83
C VAL A 219 -4.12 -6.08 -8.73
N ASP A 220 -3.06 -6.56 -8.10
CA ASP A 220 -1.91 -7.17 -8.77
C ASP A 220 -2.15 -8.65 -9.16
N PRO A 221 -1.26 -9.26 -9.97
CA PRO A 221 -1.33 -10.67 -10.34
C PRO A 221 -1.26 -11.67 -9.17
N ARG A 222 -0.91 -11.23 -7.97
CA ARG A 222 -0.87 -12.02 -6.73
C ARG A 222 -2.12 -11.83 -5.87
N GLY A 223 -3.11 -11.06 -6.33
CA GLY A 223 -4.32 -10.78 -5.57
C GLY A 223 -4.14 -9.79 -4.43
N GLN A 224 -3.02 -9.05 -4.41
CA GLN A 224 -2.78 -7.94 -3.49
C GLN A 224 -3.43 -6.68 -4.02
N ILE A 225 -4.05 -5.92 -3.12
CA ILE A 225 -4.68 -4.65 -3.44
C ILE A 225 -3.60 -3.57 -3.43
N LEU A 226 -3.32 -2.99 -4.60
CA LEU A 226 -2.33 -1.92 -4.76
C LEU A 226 -2.91 -0.57 -4.36
N ALA A 227 -4.17 -0.32 -4.71
CA ALA A 227 -4.89 0.90 -4.36
C ALA A 227 -6.39 0.58 -4.17
N SER A 228 -7.06 1.30 -3.28
CA SER A 228 -8.47 1.10 -2.96
C SER A 228 -9.13 2.40 -2.52
N LEU A 229 -10.45 2.46 -2.62
CA LEU A 229 -11.30 3.45 -1.95
C LEU A 229 -12.18 2.81 -0.86
N SER A 230 -11.83 1.60 -0.42
CA SER A 230 -12.47 0.96 0.72
C SER A 230 -11.93 1.55 2.02
N VAL A 231 -12.84 2.00 2.88
CA VAL A 231 -12.53 2.54 4.21
C VAL A 231 -11.76 1.50 5.05
N GLU A 232 -12.11 0.22 4.93
CA GLU A 232 -11.48 -0.86 5.67
C GLU A 232 -10.06 -1.14 5.18
N VAL A 233 -9.85 -1.16 3.87
CA VAL A 233 -8.52 -1.38 3.28
C VAL A 233 -7.61 -0.18 3.56
N ASP A 234 -8.12 1.04 3.46
CA ASP A 234 -7.37 2.26 3.79
C ASP A 234 -6.90 2.24 5.25
N LEU A 235 -7.77 1.82 6.18
CA LEU A 235 -7.42 1.70 7.58
C LEU A 235 -6.35 0.61 7.80
N LEU A 236 -6.50 -0.55 7.16
CA LEU A 236 -5.51 -1.62 7.26
C LEU A 236 -4.14 -1.20 6.69
N GLN A 237 -4.12 -0.53 5.54
CA GLN A 237 -2.90 0.00 4.94
C GLN A 237 -2.27 1.09 5.81
N ALA A 238 -3.08 1.97 6.41
CA ALA A 238 -2.59 2.99 7.34
C ALA A 238 -1.98 2.35 8.60
N LEU A 239 -2.62 1.32 9.15
CA LEU A 239 -2.11 0.56 10.29
C LEU A 239 -0.81 -0.19 9.95
N GLN A 240 -0.72 -0.79 8.76
CA GLN A 240 0.50 -1.45 8.28
C GLN A 240 1.66 -0.45 8.16
N ARG A 241 1.44 0.71 7.53
CA ARG A 241 2.46 1.77 7.44
C ARG A 241 2.88 2.27 8.81
N GLN A 242 1.93 2.42 9.75
CA GLN A 242 2.23 2.80 11.12
C GLN A 242 3.06 1.72 11.83
N GLN A 243 2.76 0.44 11.61
CA GLN A 243 3.53 -0.68 12.16
C GLN A 243 4.96 -0.70 11.61
N GLU A 244 5.14 -0.55 10.30
CA GLU A 244 6.46 -0.47 9.66
C GLU A 244 7.28 0.73 10.17
N ALA A 245 6.65 1.90 10.30
CA ALA A 245 7.30 3.07 10.88
C ALA A 245 7.76 2.82 12.32
N LEU A 246 6.94 2.14 13.13
CA LEU A 246 7.26 1.78 14.51
C LEU A 246 8.42 0.76 14.58
N LEU A 247 8.43 -0.24 13.70
CA LEU A 247 9.52 -1.21 13.59
C LEU A 247 10.84 -0.53 13.25
N ASN A 248 10.85 0.38 12.27
CA ASN A 248 12.02 1.16 11.90
C ASN A 248 12.53 2.03 13.07
N GLN A 249 11.63 2.65 13.83
CA GLN A 249 12.00 3.40 15.04
C GLN A 249 12.62 2.48 16.12
N LEU A 250 12.08 1.28 16.28
CA LEU A 250 12.56 0.32 17.27
C LEU A 250 13.96 -0.19 16.92
N GLU A 251 14.24 -0.44 15.64
CA GLU A 251 15.57 -0.76 15.14
C GLU A 251 16.57 0.38 15.39
N GLN A 252 16.18 1.63 15.13
CA GLN A 252 17.02 2.80 15.42
C GLN A 252 17.35 2.92 16.92
N LEU A 253 16.36 2.73 17.79
CA LEU A 253 16.56 2.75 19.25
C LEU A 253 17.47 1.61 19.74
N GLN A 254 17.35 0.42 19.15
CA GLN A 254 18.24 -0.70 19.46
C GLN A 254 19.69 -0.40 19.03
N ALA A 255 19.88 0.19 17.85
CA ALA A 255 21.20 0.63 17.38
C ALA A 255 21.80 1.69 18.31
N GLN A 256 21.01 2.67 18.74
CA GLN A 256 21.45 3.69 19.70
C GLN A 256 21.85 3.09 21.05
N ARG A 257 21.04 2.19 21.63
CA ARG A 257 21.36 1.52 22.89
C ARG A 257 22.62 0.66 22.78
N ALA A 258 22.84 0.00 21.65
CA ALA A 258 24.07 -0.75 21.39
C ALA A 258 25.29 0.18 21.38
N GLN A 259 25.18 1.35 20.75
CA GLN A 259 26.23 2.36 20.74
C GLN A 259 26.51 2.95 22.14
N GLU A 260 25.46 3.25 22.91
CA GLU A 260 25.58 3.71 24.30
C GLU A 260 26.26 2.65 25.18
N HIS A 261 25.89 1.38 25.02
CA HIS A 261 26.53 0.27 25.74
C HIS A 261 28.01 0.13 25.36
N GLN A 262 28.35 0.23 24.08
CA GLN A 262 29.73 0.22 23.60
C GLN A 262 30.55 1.35 24.24
N THR A 263 29.95 2.56 24.29
CA THR A 263 30.57 3.76 24.87
C THR A 263 30.77 3.63 26.38
N ALA A 264 29.77 3.11 27.09
CA ALA A 264 29.87 2.82 28.52
C ALA A 264 30.96 1.78 28.81
N LYS A 265 31.10 0.75 27.97
CA LYS A 265 32.15 -0.26 28.09
C LYS A 265 33.54 0.33 27.87
N SER A 266 33.72 1.21 26.87
CA SER A 266 35.01 1.89 26.64
C SER A 266 35.36 2.86 27.77
N LEU A 267 34.38 3.62 28.27
CA LEU A 267 34.58 4.51 29.43
C LEU A 267 34.99 3.72 30.68
N ARG A 268 34.35 2.57 30.94
CA ARG A 268 34.73 1.69 32.06
C ARG A 268 36.15 1.16 31.92
N GLN A 269 36.56 0.74 30.72
CA GLN A 269 37.93 0.30 30.47
C GLN A 269 38.95 1.44 30.68
N ALA A 270 38.64 2.66 30.22
CA ALA A 270 39.49 3.82 30.43
C ALA A 270 39.61 4.18 31.93
N LEU A 271 38.53 4.08 32.69
CA LEU A 271 38.53 4.33 34.14
C LEU A 271 39.40 3.31 34.89
N ILE A 272 39.29 2.01 34.55
CA ILE A 272 40.14 0.96 35.13
C ILE A 272 41.61 1.24 34.82
N ALA A 273 41.96 1.56 33.57
CA ALA A 273 43.33 1.88 33.19
C ALA A 273 43.89 3.11 33.93
N ALA A 274 43.06 4.14 34.17
CA ALA A 274 43.45 5.30 34.94
C ALA A 274 43.67 4.97 36.44
N GLN A 275 42.85 4.11 37.03
CA GLN A 275 43.04 3.61 38.40
C GLN A 275 44.34 2.80 38.54
N ASP A 276 44.61 1.90 37.59
CA ASP A 276 45.84 1.10 37.58
C ASP A 276 47.08 1.99 37.49
N ALA A 277 47.06 3.00 36.61
CA ALA A 277 48.15 3.97 36.49
C ALA A 277 48.36 4.80 37.77
N ALA A 278 47.27 5.19 38.44
CA ALA A 278 47.35 5.90 39.72
C ALA A 278 47.93 5.01 40.83
N LEU A 279 47.56 3.72 40.86
CA LEU A 279 48.12 2.75 41.80
C LEU A 279 49.61 2.53 41.58
N GLU A 280 50.06 2.39 40.32
CA GLU A 280 51.49 2.30 39.99
C GLU A 280 52.27 3.54 40.42
N ALA A 281 51.69 4.74 40.22
CA ALA A 281 52.30 5.99 40.65
C ALA A 281 52.45 6.05 42.19
N ALA A 282 51.41 5.65 42.93
CA ALA A 282 51.45 5.58 44.39
C ALA A 282 52.51 4.60 44.90
N GLN A 283 52.62 3.41 44.30
CA GLN A 283 53.64 2.42 44.64
C GLN A 283 55.07 2.94 44.37
N LYS A 284 55.27 3.70 43.29
CA LYS A 284 56.56 4.35 43.01
C LYS A 284 56.92 5.40 44.05
N ILE A 285 55.94 6.22 44.48
CA ILE A 285 56.14 7.21 45.55
C ILE A 285 56.53 6.51 46.86
N GLU A 286 55.81 5.46 47.26
CA GLU A 286 56.11 4.71 48.48
C GLU A 286 57.50 4.04 48.42
N ALA A 287 57.90 3.52 47.26
CA ALA A 287 59.24 2.96 47.05
C ALA A 287 60.35 4.02 47.18
N LEU A 288 60.12 5.23 46.66
CA LEU A 288 61.04 6.36 46.81
C LEU A 288 61.14 6.83 48.27
N GLU A 289 60.03 6.89 48.98
CA GLU A 289 60.00 7.23 50.42
C GLU A 289 60.80 6.20 51.24
N ARG A 290 60.58 4.90 51.02
CA ARG A 290 61.38 3.84 51.68
C ARG A 290 62.87 3.92 51.33
N ALA A 291 63.21 4.27 50.10
CA ALA A 291 64.60 4.48 49.68
C ALA A 291 65.23 5.69 50.40
N ALA A 292 64.50 6.81 50.49
CA ALA A 292 64.94 7.99 51.24
C ALA A 292 65.13 7.69 52.73
N GLN A 293 64.23 6.90 53.33
CA GLN A 293 64.31 6.49 54.73
C GLN A 293 65.55 5.62 54.99
N LYS A 294 65.86 4.66 54.10
CA LYS A 294 67.10 3.88 54.17
C LYS A 294 68.35 4.73 54.02
N VAL A 295 68.33 5.76 53.16
CA VAL A 295 69.45 6.71 53.03
C VAL A 295 69.61 7.56 54.30
N ALA A 296 68.51 7.98 54.93
CA ALA A 296 68.54 8.70 56.19
C ALA A 296 69.08 7.83 57.34
N GLU A 297 68.65 6.57 57.44
CA GLU A 297 69.17 5.60 58.41
C GLU A 297 70.66 5.28 58.17
N ALA A 298 71.09 5.17 56.92
CA ALA A 298 72.51 4.99 56.57
C ALA A 298 73.36 6.24 56.90
N ALA A 299 72.80 7.44 56.71
CA ALA A 299 73.44 8.69 57.10
C ALA A 299 73.58 8.80 58.64
N LEU A 300 72.55 8.41 59.39
CA LEU A 300 72.56 8.29 60.86
C LEU A 300 73.56 7.23 61.35
N ALA A 301 73.79 6.14 60.59
CA ALA A 301 74.80 5.14 60.92
C ALA A 301 76.25 5.58 60.61
N SER A 302 76.45 6.53 59.68
CA SER A 302 77.77 7.06 59.31
C SER A 302 78.26 8.24 60.16
N ASN A 303 77.34 8.99 60.77
CA ASN A 303 77.66 10.09 61.69
C ASN A 303 77.25 9.69 63.10
N GLY A 304 78.20 9.20 63.89
CA GLY A 304 78.00 8.87 65.30
C GLY A 304 77.61 10.10 66.13
N LEU A 305 76.30 10.37 66.18
CA LEU A 305 75.71 11.39 67.05
C LEU A 305 74.58 10.77 67.87
N GLU A 306 74.64 11.07 69.16
CA GLU A 306 73.81 10.56 70.25
C GLU A 306 72.31 10.84 70.07
N LYS A 307 71.50 9.92 70.61
CA LYS A 307 70.08 10.15 70.91
C LYS A 307 69.93 11.37 71.80
N THR A 308 69.23 12.40 71.33
CA THR A 308 68.62 13.42 72.19
C THR A 308 67.24 12.96 72.68
N PRO A 309 66.80 13.42 73.88
CA PRO A 309 65.62 12.89 74.56
C PRO A 309 64.31 13.39 73.94
N ASP A 310 63.25 12.61 74.18
CA ASP A 310 61.86 12.84 73.77
C ASP A 310 61.35 14.26 74.07
N PRO A 311 60.59 14.90 73.16
CA PRO A 311 59.68 15.97 73.50
C PRO A 311 58.42 15.39 74.17
N GLU A 312 57.96 16.06 75.23
CA GLU A 312 56.69 15.87 75.91
C GLU A 312 55.48 15.82 74.95
N PRO A 313 54.37 15.15 75.34
CA PRO A 313 53.33 14.74 74.43
C PRO A 313 52.51 15.95 73.96
N SER A 314 52.72 16.34 72.71
CA SER A 314 51.72 17.12 71.98
C SER A 314 50.57 16.15 71.65
N SER A 315 49.37 16.48 72.14
CA SER A 315 48.14 15.79 71.83
C SER A 315 48.00 15.65 70.31
N ALA A 316 48.23 14.45 69.80
CA ALA A 316 47.75 14.06 68.50
C ALA A 316 46.22 14.31 68.49
N PRO A 317 45.66 15.01 67.49
CA PRO A 317 44.25 14.79 67.22
C PRO A 317 44.12 13.29 66.96
N GLU A 318 43.17 12.64 67.62
CA GLU A 318 42.79 11.25 67.32
C GLU A 318 42.74 11.06 65.80
N PRO A 319 43.16 9.90 65.25
CA PRO A 319 42.94 9.65 63.84
C PRO A 319 41.44 9.77 63.62
N GLU A 320 41.02 10.88 63.00
CA GLU A 320 39.67 11.11 62.59
C GLU A 320 39.29 9.85 61.82
N GLN A 321 38.39 9.05 62.40
CA GLN A 321 37.90 7.83 61.75
C GLN A 321 37.49 8.29 60.37
N ALA A 322 38.27 7.95 59.35
CA ALA A 322 37.94 8.28 57.97
C ALA A 322 36.53 7.74 57.77
N ALA A 323 35.57 8.66 57.78
CA ALA A 323 34.17 8.31 57.78
C ALA A 323 34.00 7.46 56.54
N LYS A 324 33.61 6.19 56.73
CA LYS A 324 33.26 5.32 55.60
C LYS A 324 32.36 6.16 54.69
N PRO A 325 32.69 6.33 53.39
CA PRO A 325 31.88 7.15 52.52
C PRO A 325 30.44 6.64 52.62
N ALA A 326 29.56 7.47 53.17
CA ALA A 326 28.18 7.10 53.38
C ALA A 326 27.58 6.90 51.99
N PHE A 327 27.24 5.65 51.67
CA PHE A 327 26.56 5.31 50.43
C PHE A 327 25.20 6.01 50.46
N THR A 328 25.07 7.08 49.68
CA THR A 328 23.79 7.70 49.38
C THR A 328 23.16 6.87 48.27
N PRO A 329 22.05 6.14 48.52
CA PRO A 329 21.38 5.41 47.46
C PRO A 329 20.98 6.42 46.37
N VAL A 330 21.41 6.17 45.14
CA VAL A 330 20.91 6.93 44.00
C VAL A 330 19.43 6.62 43.88
N ASP A 331 18.60 7.65 43.95
CA ASP A 331 17.15 7.53 43.84
C ASP A 331 16.82 7.03 42.43
N VAL A 332 16.41 5.76 42.33
CA VAL A 332 16.06 5.15 41.04
C VAL A 332 14.64 5.58 40.74
N PRO A 333 14.39 6.37 39.68
CA PRO A 333 13.03 6.76 39.34
C PRO A 333 12.22 5.49 39.07
N SER A 334 11.10 5.36 39.79
CA SER A 334 10.10 4.31 39.57
C SER A 334 9.68 4.35 38.10
N LEU A 335 10.13 3.37 37.32
CA LEU A 335 9.61 3.11 35.99
C LEU A 335 8.16 2.64 36.17
N SER A 336 7.20 3.53 35.90
CA SER A 336 5.80 3.15 35.74
C SER A 336 5.73 2.10 34.62
N GLU A 337 5.22 0.92 34.94
CA GLU A 337 4.94 -0.10 33.93
C GLU A 337 4.02 0.55 32.87
N PRO A 338 4.38 0.50 31.58
CA PRO A 338 3.49 0.99 30.54
C PRO A 338 2.21 0.15 30.58
N ASP A 339 1.07 0.84 30.53
CA ASP A 339 -0.22 0.19 30.42
C ASP A 339 -0.26 -0.63 29.12
N LEU A 340 -0.16 -1.96 29.26
CA LEU A 340 -0.24 -2.92 28.16
C LEU A 340 -1.68 -3.32 27.84
N SER A 341 -2.69 -2.61 28.38
CA SER A 341 -4.08 -2.86 28.02
C SER A 341 -4.33 -2.45 26.57
N PHE A 342 -4.32 -3.46 25.68
CA PHE A 342 -4.75 -3.30 24.30
C PHE A 342 -6.27 -3.11 24.30
N GLN A 343 -6.72 -1.86 24.33
CA GLN A 343 -8.11 -1.55 24.01
C GLN A 343 -8.32 -1.88 22.54
N ARG A 344 -9.12 -2.92 22.27
CA ARG A 344 -9.55 -3.26 20.91
C ARG A 344 -10.18 -1.99 20.32
N PRO A 345 -9.62 -1.42 19.25
CA PRO A 345 -10.23 -0.24 18.62
C PRO A 345 -11.67 -0.59 18.26
N GLU A 346 -12.62 0.22 18.68
CA GLU A 346 -13.98 0.11 18.17
C GLU A 346 -13.89 0.24 16.64
N LEU A 347 -14.41 -0.76 15.92
CA LEU A 347 -14.45 -0.71 14.46
C LEU A 347 -15.23 0.56 14.09
N PRO A 348 -14.65 1.47 13.29
CA PRO A 348 -15.37 2.65 12.86
C PRO A 348 -16.65 2.20 12.14
N LYS A 349 -17.78 2.84 12.43
CA LYS A 349 -18.99 2.67 11.62
C LYS A 349 -18.58 2.89 10.15
N PRO A 350 -18.99 2.02 9.21
CA PRO A 350 -18.58 2.15 7.82
C PRO A 350 -18.98 3.54 7.35
N ALA A 351 -17.98 4.37 7.05
CA ALA A 351 -18.20 5.69 6.52
C ALA A 351 -18.91 5.56 5.18
N GLU A 352 -19.84 6.46 4.89
CA GLU A 352 -20.53 6.44 3.60
C GLU A 352 -19.50 6.50 2.45
N PRO A 353 -19.69 5.71 1.38
CA PRO A 353 -18.79 5.74 0.24
C PRO A 353 -18.72 7.15 -0.33
N ARG A 354 -17.50 7.62 -0.64
CA ARG A 354 -17.25 8.98 -1.15
C ARG A 354 -16.85 8.96 -2.61
N GLU A 355 -17.18 10.02 -3.34
CA GLU A 355 -16.66 10.20 -4.71
C GLU A 355 -15.13 10.38 -4.66
N GLY A 356 -14.43 9.82 -5.65
CA GLY A 356 -12.97 9.89 -5.72
C GLY A 356 -12.39 8.90 -6.74
N TYR A 357 -11.07 8.73 -6.70
CA TYR A 357 -10.34 7.77 -7.52
C TYR A 357 -9.17 7.19 -6.74
N CYS A 358 -8.80 5.95 -7.04
CA CYS A 358 -7.56 5.35 -6.56
C CYS A 358 -6.61 5.13 -7.75
N ILE A 359 -5.31 5.30 -7.52
CA ILE A 359 -4.29 5.21 -8.57
C ILE A 359 -3.21 4.22 -8.14
N ALA A 360 -2.76 3.39 -9.08
CA ALA A 360 -1.64 2.48 -8.87
C ALA A 360 -0.68 2.47 -10.07
N HIS A 361 0.60 2.27 -9.78
CA HIS A 361 1.64 2.02 -10.77
C HIS A 361 1.80 0.51 -10.96
N LEU A 362 1.78 0.06 -12.21
CA LEU A 362 1.80 -1.36 -12.59
C LEU A 362 3.02 -1.61 -13.48
N ASP A 363 3.84 -2.62 -13.16
CA ASP A 363 4.83 -3.17 -14.10
C ASP A 363 4.20 -4.34 -14.87
N LEU A 364 3.81 -4.14 -16.13
CA LEU A 364 3.19 -5.18 -16.93
C LEU A 364 4.13 -6.38 -17.17
N ASP A 365 5.45 -6.22 -17.00
CA ASP A 365 6.38 -7.34 -17.09
C ASP A 365 6.18 -8.34 -15.92
N ASP A 366 5.55 -7.92 -14.82
CA ASP A 366 5.21 -8.80 -13.70
C ASP A 366 4.16 -9.85 -14.08
N VAL A 367 3.24 -9.55 -14.98
CA VAL A 367 2.27 -10.54 -15.50
C VAL A 367 3.02 -11.75 -16.06
N ARG A 368 4.04 -11.49 -16.90
CA ARG A 368 4.87 -12.54 -17.48
C ARG A 368 5.66 -13.28 -16.42
N ARG A 369 6.38 -12.55 -15.55
CA ARG A 369 7.18 -13.15 -14.45
C ARG A 369 6.32 -14.06 -13.57
N TYR A 370 5.13 -13.59 -13.20
CA TYR A 370 4.22 -14.36 -12.36
C TYR A 370 3.62 -15.54 -13.09
N ARG A 371 3.23 -15.43 -14.36
CA ARG A 371 2.78 -16.60 -15.14
C ARG A 371 3.85 -17.68 -15.21
N GLU A 372 5.12 -17.32 -15.45
CA GLU A 372 6.25 -18.25 -15.46
C GLU A 372 6.50 -18.87 -14.07
N ALA A 373 6.52 -18.06 -13.01
CA ALA A 373 6.69 -18.54 -11.63
C ALA A 373 5.51 -19.42 -11.17
N PHE A 374 4.28 -19.08 -11.54
CA PHE A 374 3.07 -19.79 -11.14
C PHE A 374 2.93 -21.14 -11.85
N GLN A 375 3.39 -21.24 -13.10
CA GLN A 375 3.53 -22.54 -13.78
C GLN A 375 4.43 -23.48 -12.98
N THR A 376 5.52 -22.95 -12.43
CA THR A 376 6.47 -23.71 -11.59
C THR A 376 5.85 -24.10 -10.24
N LEU A 377 5.22 -23.15 -9.55
CA LEU A 377 4.62 -23.34 -8.22
C LEU A 377 3.46 -24.35 -8.20
N GLN A 378 2.64 -24.40 -9.26
CA GLN A 378 1.50 -25.31 -9.32
C GLN A 378 1.86 -26.73 -9.79
N ALA A 379 3.16 -27.05 -9.94
CA ALA A 379 3.62 -28.33 -10.46
C ALA A 379 2.86 -28.77 -11.73
N ARG A 380 2.48 -27.80 -12.57
CA ARG A 380 1.64 -28.03 -13.74
C ARG A 380 2.43 -28.90 -14.71
N HIS A 381 2.03 -30.17 -14.82
CA HIS A 381 2.74 -31.14 -15.63
C HIS A 381 2.86 -30.63 -17.07
N PRO A 382 4.07 -30.47 -17.63
CA PRO A 382 4.29 -29.79 -18.92
C PRO A 382 3.48 -30.38 -20.08
N ALA A 383 3.15 -31.67 -20.01
CA ALA A 383 2.34 -32.36 -21.01
C ALA A 383 0.86 -31.93 -21.00
N ALA A 384 0.26 -31.74 -19.82
CA ALA A 384 -1.13 -31.30 -19.69
C ALA A 384 -1.29 -29.81 -19.99
N TYR A 385 -0.28 -29.00 -19.63
CA TYR A 385 -0.34 -27.55 -19.82
C TYR A 385 0.20 -27.06 -21.15
N ARG A 386 0.91 -27.89 -21.94
CA ARG A 386 1.45 -27.51 -23.26
C ARG A 386 0.42 -26.95 -24.23
N ILE A 387 -0.81 -27.46 -24.18
CA ILE A 387 -1.91 -27.03 -25.05
C ILE A 387 -2.37 -25.61 -24.67
N LEU A 388 -2.33 -25.28 -23.38
CA LEU A 388 -2.70 -23.96 -22.85
C LEU A 388 -1.52 -22.97 -22.95
N ALA A 389 -0.30 -23.41 -22.65
CA ALA A 389 0.91 -22.60 -22.67
C ALA A 389 1.28 -22.11 -24.08
N LYS A 390 0.94 -22.84 -25.15
CA LYS A 390 1.16 -22.40 -26.53
C LYS A 390 0.32 -21.19 -26.97
N ARG A 391 -0.71 -20.82 -26.20
CA ARG A 391 -1.55 -19.64 -26.46
C ARG A 391 -1.05 -18.37 -25.76
N TYR A 392 -0.25 -18.54 -24.70
CA TYR A 392 0.52 -17.46 -24.08
C TYR A 392 1.80 -17.23 -24.87
#